data_AF-A0A511UYH4-F1
#
_entry.id   AF-A0A511UYH4-F1
#
_cell.length_a   1.000
_cell.length_b   1.000
_cell.length_c   1.000
_cell.angle_alpha   90.00
_cell.angle_beta   90.00
_cell.angle_gamma   90.00
#
_symmetry.space_group_name_H-M   'P 1'
#
loop_
_entity.id
_entity.type
_entity.pdbx_description
1 polymer ?
#
loop_
_entity_poly.entity_id
_entity_poly.type
_entity_poly.pdbx_seq_one_letter_code
_entity_poly.pdbx_strand_id
1 'polypeptide(L)'
;MLNTIIVLGWIGILLYFILILTYKKLMQLNEYAFIHLLMAFMHVMWLPLPLALNNLLRVDLLVIGTVFGTCYLVMLIFSLILQTGHITFIVKHNDNQIISDEQGQYMMATLSNPLEAFAGILKSLWAFFLAIAFWHHGQPLMSSLMALFSLFIFYFLFIILEHTLVNGVALLSKIKPNPLIFNLGSLLFYIILMSYLTFL
;
A
#
# COMPACT_ATOMS: atom_id res chain seq x y z
N MET A 1 10.91 20.62 8.38
CA MET A 1 9.84 19.81 7.76
C MET A 1 10.41 18.60 7.02
N LEU A 2 11.30 18.78 6.02
CA LEU A 2 11.88 17.65 5.28
C LEU A 2 12.57 16.61 6.19
N ASN A 3 13.42 17.03 7.12
CA ASN A 3 14.09 16.11 8.07
C ASN A 3 13.09 15.25 8.87
N THR A 4 11.98 15.83 9.30
CA THR A 4 10.92 15.10 10.00
C THR A 4 10.31 14.03 9.10
N ILE A 5 10.06 14.34 7.83
CA ILE A 5 9.51 13.39 6.86
C ILE A 5 10.50 12.29 6.54
N ILE A 6 11.80 12.62 6.45
CA ILE A 6 12.89 11.64 6.29
C ILE A 6 12.88 10.66 7.47
N VAL A 7 12.85 11.17 8.71
CA VAL A 7 12.82 10.35 9.93
C VAL A 7 11.57 9.47 9.96
N LEU A 8 10.38 10.02 9.71
CA LEU A 8 9.14 9.24 9.68
C LEU A 8 9.19 8.15 8.61
N GLY A 9 9.64 8.47 7.40
CA GLY A 9 9.69 7.49 6.32
C GLY A 9 10.65 6.34 6.59
N TRP A 10 11.79 6.61 7.23
CA TRP A 10 12.71 5.56 7.69
C TRP A 10 12.16 4.75 8.87
N ILE A 11 11.40 5.37 9.79
CA ILE A 11 10.66 4.63 10.82
C ILE A 11 9.66 3.66 10.16
N GLY A 12 8.94 4.07 9.12
CA GLY A 12 8.06 3.19 8.36
C GLY A 12 8.78 1.97 7.76
N ILE A 13 9.97 2.18 7.18
CA ILE A 13 10.81 1.09 6.65
C ILE A 13 11.31 0.17 7.77
N LEU A 14 11.75 0.72 8.90
CA LEU A 14 12.20 -0.05 10.06
C LEU A 14 11.09 -0.93 10.62
N LEU A 15 9.87 -0.38 10.75
CA LEU A 15 8.69 -1.13 11.18
C LEU A 15 8.37 -2.28 10.22
N TYR A 16 8.52 -2.07 8.90
CA TYR A 16 8.38 -3.15 7.91
C TYR A 16 9.37 -4.29 8.17
N PHE A 17 10.64 -3.98 8.45
CA PHE A 17 11.65 -5.00 8.78
C PHE A 17 11.34 -5.74 10.08
N ILE A 18 10.92 -5.02 11.12
CA ILE A 18 10.47 -5.63 12.38
C ILE A 18 9.32 -6.59 12.11
N LEU A 19 8.34 -6.18 11.28
CA LEU A 19 7.21 -7.02 10.90
C LEU A 19 7.67 -8.28 10.17
N ILE A 20 8.56 -8.21 9.18
CA ILE A 20 9.10 -9.42 8.50
C ILE A 20 9.76 -10.36 9.51
N LEU A 21 10.65 -9.84 10.35
CA LEU A 21 11.44 -10.65 11.28
C LEU A 21 10.56 -11.33 12.34
N THR A 22 9.45 -10.69 12.71
CA THR A 22 8.53 -11.19 13.74
C THR A 22 7.30 -11.89 13.16
N TYR A 23 7.05 -11.81 11.85
CA TYR A 23 5.82 -12.27 11.19
C TYR A 23 5.49 -13.71 11.54
N LYS A 24 6.43 -14.64 11.37
CA LYS A 24 6.22 -16.07 11.65
C LYS A 24 5.82 -16.31 13.11
N LYS A 25 6.44 -15.59 14.05
CA LYS A 25 6.15 -15.70 15.48
C LYS A 25 4.78 -15.12 15.82
N LEU A 26 4.44 -13.95 15.27
CA LEU A 26 3.13 -13.32 15.48
C LEU A 26 1.99 -14.18 14.91
N MET A 27 2.18 -14.77 13.73
CA MET A 27 1.23 -15.70 13.13
C MET A 27 1.01 -16.95 14.01
N GLN A 28 2.08 -17.52 14.59
CA GLN A 28 1.98 -18.66 15.51
C GLN A 28 1.24 -18.32 16.81
N LEU A 29 1.27 -17.06 17.23
CA LEU A 29 0.54 -16.56 18.39
C LEU A 29 -0.87 -16.05 18.05
N ASN A 30 -1.31 -16.18 16.79
CA ASN A 30 -2.58 -15.67 16.28
C ASN A 30 -2.76 -14.14 16.42
N GLU A 31 -1.66 -13.38 16.42
CA GLU A 31 -1.64 -11.92 16.58
C GLU A 31 -1.93 -11.18 15.25
N TYR A 32 -2.90 -11.65 14.47
CA TYR A 32 -3.21 -11.12 13.14
C TYR A 32 -3.64 -9.64 13.19
N ALA A 33 -4.43 -9.25 14.20
CA ALA A 33 -4.89 -7.86 14.35
C ALA A 33 -3.72 -6.90 14.57
N PHE A 34 -2.72 -7.33 15.35
CA PHE A 34 -1.51 -6.54 15.62
C PHE A 34 -0.64 -6.38 14.36
N ILE A 35 -0.53 -7.42 13.53
CA ILE A 35 0.16 -7.35 12.24
C ILE A 35 -0.46 -6.24 11.36
N HIS A 36 -1.78 -6.22 11.21
CA HIS A 36 -2.49 -5.20 10.41
C HIS A 36 -2.38 -3.79 11.01
N LEU A 37 -2.42 -3.68 12.34
CA LEU A 37 -2.24 -2.40 13.03
C LEU A 37 -0.83 -1.82 12.79
N LEU A 38 0.18 -2.68 12.83
CA LEU A 38 1.57 -2.29 12.56
C LEU A 38 1.74 -1.84 11.10
N MET A 39 1.12 -2.55 10.14
CA MET A 39 1.08 -2.12 8.73
C MET A 39 0.37 -0.77 8.57
N ALA A 40 -0.75 -0.54 9.26
CA ALA A 40 -1.45 0.74 9.20
C ALA A 40 -0.55 1.88 9.71
N PHE A 41 0.14 1.65 10.83
CA PHE A 41 1.05 2.62 11.41
C PHE A 41 2.24 2.93 10.48
N MET A 42 2.77 1.92 9.78
CA MET A 42 3.79 2.12 8.73
C MET A 42 3.30 3.07 7.63
N HIS A 43 2.07 2.89 7.14
CA HIS A 43 1.50 3.77 6.13
C HIS A 43 1.23 5.19 6.65
N VAL A 44 0.86 5.35 7.93
CA VAL A 44 0.75 6.68 8.56
C VAL A 44 2.10 7.41 8.53
N MET A 45 3.20 6.71 8.79
CA MET A 45 4.54 7.33 8.73
C MET A 45 4.90 7.84 7.32
N TRP A 46 4.39 7.20 6.27
CA TRP A 46 4.59 7.62 4.88
C TRP A 46 3.57 8.64 4.38
N LEU A 47 2.49 8.91 5.12
CA LEU A 47 1.42 9.84 4.71
C LEU A 47 1.91 11.25 4.30
N PRO A 48 2.94 11.85 4.94
CA PRO A 48 3.46 13.16 4.53
C PRO A 48 4.27 13.13 3.22
N LEU A 49 4.65 11.95 2.71
CA LEU A 49 5.60 11.81 1.61
C LEU A 49 5.12 12.42 0.27
N PRO A 50 3.86 12.24 -0.17
CA PRO A 50 3.37 12.90 -1.39
C PRO A 50 3.54 14.42 -1.35
N LEU A 51 3.20 15.04 -0.21
CA LEU A 51 3.33 16.49 -0.02
C LEU A 51 4.80 16.94 -0.04
N ALA A 52 5.70 16.16 0.57
CA ALA A 52 7.13 16.46 0.57
C ALA A 52 7.71 16.48 -0.84
N LEU A 53 7.40 15.43 -1.64
CA LEU A 53 7.88 15.30 -3.00
C LEU A 53 7.32 16.39 -3.91
N ASN A 54 6.06 16.78 -3.74
CA ASN A 54 5.47 17.90 -4.46
C ASN A 54 6.19 19.23 -4.21
N ASN A 55 6.46 19.53 -2.94
CA ASN A 55 7.13 20.78 -2.54
C ASN A 55 8.59 20.84 -2.98
N LEU A 56 9.23 19.68 -3.12
CA LEU A 56 10.63 19.55 -3.50
C LEU A 56 10.81 19.61 -5.02
N LEU A 57 9.99 18.87 -5.77
CA LEU A 57 10.07 18.82 -7.23
C LEU A 57 9.30 19.95 -7.91
N ARG A 58 8.35 20.62 -7.27
CA ARG A 58 7.70 21.86 -7.79
C ARG A 58 7.26 21.80 -9.27
N VAL A 59 6.74 20.64 -9.69
CA VAL A 59 6.16 20.46 -11.03
C VAL A 59 4.65 20.54 -10.89
N ASP A 60 3.99 21.45 -11.62
CA ASP A 60 2.54 21.69 -11.51
C ASP A 60 1.71 20.41 -11.65
N LEU A 61 2.12 19.53 -12.57
CA LEU A 61 1.43 18.25 -12.80
C LEU A 61 1.51 17.31 -11.58
N LEU A 62 2.55 17.42 -10.75
CA LEU A 62 2.72 16.60 -9.56
C LEU A 62 1.69 16.91 -8.46
N VAL A 63 0.99 18.04 -8.53
CA VAL A 63 -0.16 18.32 -7.65
C VAL A 63 -1.23 17.24 -7.80
N ILE A 64 -1.52 16.81 -9.03
CA ILE A 64 -2.46 15.71 -9.30
C ILE A 64 -1.90 14.39 -8.75
N GLY A 65 -0.61 14.12 -9.01
CA GLY A 65 0.07 12.96 -8.45
C GLY A 65 0.03 12.88 -6.92
N THR A 66 0.11 14.04 -6.25
CA THR A 66 0.03 14.17 -4.80
C THR A 66 -1.33 13.73 -4.28
N VAL A 67 -2.41 14.14 -4.95
CA VAL A 67 -3.77 13.68 -4.61
C VAL A 67 -3.85 12.16 -4.70
N PHE A 68 -3.36 11.56 -5.80
CA PHE A 68 -3.36 10.10 -5.95
C PHE A 68 -2.54 9.40 -4.87
N GLY A 69 -1.34 9.91 -4.54
CA GLY A 69 -0.48 9.36 -3.50
C GLY A 69 -1.09 9.45 -2.10
N THR A 70 -1.73 10.58 -1.78
CA THR A 70 -2.42 10.77 -0.50
C THR A 70 -3.65 9.88 -0.40
N CYS A 71 -4.51 9.83 -1.43
CA CYS A 71 -5.68 8.97 -1.45
C CYS A 71 -5.29 7.49 -1.32
N TYR A 72 -4.25 7.05 -2.03
CA TYR A 72 -3.67 5.71 -1.90
C TYR A 72 -3.34 5.36 -0.44
N LEU A 73 -2.58 6.22 0.23
CA LEU A 73 -2.15 5.99 1.62
C LEU A 73 -3.32 6.02 2.59
N VAL A 74 -4.24 6.97 2.44
CA VAL A 74 -5.45 7.06 3.26
C VAL A 74 -6.30 5.79 3.11
N MET A 75 -6.51 5.31 1.89
CA MET A 75 -7.27 4.08 1.64
C MET A 75 -6.63 2.86 2.32
N LEU A 76 -5.31 2.69 2.23
CA LEU A 76 -4.62 1.59 2.92
C LEU A 76 -4.76 1.70 4.44
N ILE A 77 -4.58 2.89 5.02
CA ILE A 77 -4.74 3.11 6.46
C ILE A 77 -6.15 2.72 6.91
N PHE A 78 -7.18 3.19 6.21
CA PHE A 78 -8.58 2.86 6.54
C PHE A 78 -8.85 1.36 6.41
N SER A 79 -8.42 0.73 5.31
CA SER A 79 -8.58 -0.71 5.10
C SER A 79 -7.96 -1.50 6.25
N LEU A 80 -6.70 -1.23 6.58
CA LEU A 80 -5.98 -1.96 7.62
C LEU A 80 -6.59 -1.75 9.02
N ILE A 81 -7.07 -0.55 9.34
CA ILE A 81 -7.78 -0.30 10.61
C ILE A 81 -9.09 -1.09 10.67
N LEU A 82 -9.86 -1.14 9.58
CA LEU A 82 -11.09 -1.93 9.50
C LEU A 82 -10.78 -3.44 9.65
N GLN A 83 -9.74 -3.93 8.98
CA GLN A 83 -9.27 -5.31 9.09
C GLN A 83 -8.83 -5.64 10.52
N THR A 84 -8.08 -4.75 11.20
CA THR A 84 -7.71 -4.89 12.61
C THR A 84 -8.94 -4.98 13.51
N GLY A 85 -9.91 -4.09 13.33
CA GLY A 85 -11.15 -4.07 14.11
C GLY A 85 -11.96 -5.35 13.92
N HIS A 86 -12.12 -5.77 12.66
CA HIS A 86 -12.79 -7.01 12.28
C HIS A 86 -12.15 -8.25 12.92
N ILE A 87 -10.83 -8.42 12.78
CA ILE A 87 -10.10 -9.54 13.38
C ILE A 87 -10.23 -9.53 14.91
N THR A 88 -10.06 -8.35 15.53
CA THR A 88 -10.16 -8.22 16.99
C THR A 88 -11.55 -8.61 17.48
N PHE A 89 -12.60 -8.21 16.77
CA PHE A 89 -13.96 -8.58 17.11
C PHE A 89 -14.17 -10.09 17.03
N ILE A 90 -13.77 -10.73 15.92
CA ILE A 90 -13.90 -12.19 15.76
C ILE A 90 -13.11 -12.93 16.83
N VAL A 91 -11.86 -12.54 17.12
CA VAL A 91 -11.01 -13.29 18.06
C VAL A 91 -11.41 -13.08 19.52
N LYS A 92 -11.90 -11.88 19.90
CA LYS A 92 -12.15 -11.54 21.31
C LYS A 92 -13.62 -11.54 21.73
N HIS A 93 -14.56 -11.48 20.81
CA HIS A 93 -15.98 -11.28 21.12
C HIS A 93 -16.90 -12.35 20.48
N ASN A 94 -16.33 -13.31 19.74
CA ASN A 94 -17.07 -14.41 19.13
C ASN A 94 -16.89 -15.73 19.92
N ASP A 95 -16.86 -15.65 21.26
CA ASP A 95 -16.64 -16.81 22.14
C ASP A 95 -17.69 -17.91 21.95
N ASN A 96 -18.91 -17.52 21.54
CA ASN A 96 -20.01 -18.43 21.25
C ASN A 96 -19.96 -19.01 19.82
N GLN A 97 -18.94 -18.67 19.03
CA GLN A 97 -18.80 -19.05 17.61
C GLN A 97 -20.05 -18.78 16.77
N ILE A 98 -20.77 -17.69 17.08
CA ILE A 98 -21.99 -17.29 16.35
C ILE A 98 -21.64 -16.94 14.90
N ILE A 99 -20.48 -16.30 14.71
CA ILE A 99 -19.91 -16.04 13.38
C ILE A 99 -19.01 -17.21 13.01
N SER A 100 -19.33 -17.91 11.92
CA SER A 100 -18.44 -18.97 11.42
C SER A 100 -17.17 -18.38 10.79
N ASP A 101 -16.10 -19.16 10.71
CA ASP A 101 -14.86 -18.75 10.04
C ASP A 101 -15.12 -18.32 8.58
N GLU A 102 -16.05 -18.98 7.89
CA GLU A 102 -16.45 -18.66 6.52
C GLU A 102 -17.13 -17.28 6.43
N GLN A 103 -18.03 -16.97 7.38
CA GLN A 103 -18.67 -15.65 7.46
C GLN A 103 -17.66 -14.54 7.80
N GLY A 104 -16.70 -14.84 8.68
CA GLY A 104 -15.59 -13.94 8.97
C GLY A 104 -14.71 -13.68 7.76
N GLN A 105 -14.37 -14.72 6.99
CA GLN A 105 -13.59 -14.57 5.76
C GLN A 105 -14.34 -13.79 4.68
N TYR A 106 -15.65 -13.99 4.55
CA TYR A 106 -16.48 -13.25 3.59
C TYR A 106 -16.49 -11.74 3.88
N MET A 107 -16.69 -11.38 5.16
CA MET A 107 -16.67 -9.97 5.57
C MET A 107 -15.28 -9.36 5.39
N MET A 108 -14.21 -10.10 5.70
CA MET A 108 -12.83 -9.67 5.43
C MET A 108 -12.58 -9.41 3.94
N ALA A 109 -13.00 -10.33 3.06
CA ALA A 109 -12.81 -10.22 1.62
C ALA A 109 -13.51 -8.99 1.01
N THR A 110 -14.63 -8.57 1.60
CA THR A 110 -15.37 -7.37 1.21
C THR A 110 -14.63 -6.09 1.60
N LEU A 111 -13.90 -6.12 2.71
CA LEU A 111 -13.19 -4.96 3.26
C LEU A 111 -11.77 -4.79 2.69
N SER A 112 -11.15 -5.87 2.17
CA SER A 112 -9.75 -5.86 1.75
C SER A 112 -9.55 -5.82 0.23
N ASN A 113 -10.05 -6.82 -0.50
CA ASN A 113 -9.47 -7.18 -1.80
C ASN A 113 -9.72 -6.13 -2.90
N PRO A 114 -10.96 -5.63 -3.11
CA PRO A 114 -11.21 -4.60 -4.12
C PRO A 114 -10.56 -3.27 -3.74
N LEU A 115 -10.52 -2.97 -2.44
CA LEU A 115 -9.97 -1.72 -1.91
C LEU A 115 -8.46 -1.66 -2.10
N GLU A 116 -7.73 -2.72 -1.74
CA GLU A 116 -6.28 -2.82 -1.92
C GLU A 116 -5.88 -2.79 -3.40
N ALA A 117 -6.65 -3.46 -4.27
CA ALA A 117 -6.43 -3.41 -5.71
C ALA A 117 -6.61 -1.97 -6.25
N PHE A 118 -7.69 -1.29 -5.85
CA PHE A 118 -7.91 0.10 -6.25
C PHE A 118 -6.83 1.04 -5.69
N ALA A 119 -6.43 0.86 -4.43
CA ALA A 119 -5.31 1.59 -3.85
C ALA A 119 -4.01 1.38 -4.66
N GLY A 120 -3.77 0.16 -5.14
CA GLY A 120 -2.68 -0.15 -6.07
C GLY A 120 -2.72 0.65 -7.37
N ILE A 121 -3.91 0.84 -7.97
CA ILE A 121 -4.11 1.71 -9.14
C ILE A 121 -3.69 3.15 -8.81
N LEU A 122 -4.16 3.69 -7.67
CA LEU A 122 -3.82 5.04 -7.25
C LEU A 122 -2.31 5.21 -7.01
N LYS A 123 -1.65 4.20 -6.43
CA LYS A 123 -0.17 4.18 -6.28
C LYS A 123 0.52 4.22 -7.63
N SER A 124 0.07 3.43 -8.60
CA SER A 124 0.67 3.41 -9.94
C SER A 124 0.46 4.71 -10.70
N LEU A 125 -0.69 5.38 -10.54
CA LEU A 125 -0.92 6.73 -11.06
C LEU A 125 0.02 7.74 -10.39
N TRP A 126 0.19 7.69 -9.07
CA TRP A 126 1.15 8.54 -8.37
C TRP A 126 2.58 8.32 -8.88
N ALA A 127 3.01 7.06 -9.06
CA ALA A 127 4.30 6.72 -9.64
C ALA A 127 4.48 7.29 -11.05
N PHE A 128 3.44 7.27 -11.89
CA PHE A 128 3.47 7.88 -13.22
C PHE A 128 3.76 9.39 -13.15
N PHE A 129 3.08 10.13 -12.29
CA PHE A 129 3.33 11.57 -12.11
C PHE A 129 4.71 11.86 -11.52
N LEU A 130 5.18 11.02 -10.60
CA LEU A 130 6.55 11.12 -10.08
C LEU A 130 7.58 10.88 -11.18
N ALA A 131 7.36 9.93 -12.08
CA ALA A 131 8.25 9.68 -13.21
C ALA A 131 8.43 10.93 -14.08
N ILE A 132 7.30 11.57 -14.44
CA ILE A 132 7.31 12.83 -15.19
C ILE A 132 8.04 13.94 -14.42
N ALA A 133 7.76 14.08 -13.12
CA ALA A 133 8.39 15.13 -12.30
C ALA A 133 9.92 14.94 -12.18
N PHE A 134 10.38 13.71 -11.97
CA PHE A 134 11.81 13.37 -11.93
C PHE A 134 12.49 13.57 -13.28
N TRP A 135 11.80 13.28 -14.39
CA TRP A 135 12.31 13.57 -15.72
C TRP A 135 12.55 15.07 -15.92
N HIS A 136 11.59 15.92 -15.53
CA HIS A 136 11.73 17.37 -15.58
C HIS A 136 12.88 17.91 -14.72
N HIS A 137 13.25 17.19 -13.67
CA HIS A 137 14.37 17.54 -12.78
C HIS A 137 15.72 16.97 -13.22
N GLY A 138 15.81 16.35 -14.40
CA GLY A 138 17.05 15.78 -14.90
C GLY A 138 17.52 14.54 -14.11
N GLN A 139 16.58 13.80 -13.51
CA GLN A 139 16.87 12.62 -12.69
C GLN A 139 16.39 11.33 -13.39
N PRO A 140 17.11 10.87 -14.43
CA PRO A 140 16.67 9.78 -15.31
C PRO A 140 16.54 8.44 -14.58
N LEU A 141 17.39 8.16 -13.59
CA LEU A 141 17.31 6.94 -12.79
C LEU A 141 15.99 6.88 -12.00
N MET A 142 15.64 7.94 -11.27
CA MET A 142 14.39 8.02 -10.51
C MET A 142 13.18 8.00 -11.43
N SER A 143 13.23 8.72 -12.55
CA SER A 143 12.19 8.67 -13.58
C SER A 143 11.94 7.24 -14.06
N SER A 144 13.00 6.50 -14.39
CA SER A 144 12.91 5.13 -14.92
C SER A 144 12.36 4.15 -13.87
N LEU A 145 12.79 4.27 -12.61
CA LEU A 145 12.28 3.45 -11.52
C LEU A 145 10.78 3.72 -11.28
N MET A 146 10.36 4.98 -11.24
CA MET A 146 8.96 5.35 -11.06
C MET A 146 8.09 4.93 -12.25
N ALA A 147 8.62 5.03 -13.47
CA ALA A 147 7.94 4.52 -14.66
C ALA A 147 7.71 3.00 -14.57
N LEU A 148 8.69 2.23 -14.09
CA LEU A 148 8.52 0.79 -13.86
C LEU A 148 7.42 0.50 -12.82
N PHE A 149 7.34 1.27 -11.73
CA PHE A 149 6.24 1.14 -10.77
C PHE A 149 4.87 1.52 -11.34
N SER A 150 4.82 2.47 -12.28
CA SER A 150 3.58 2.84 -12.94
C SER A 150 3.00 1.71 -13.79
N LEU A 151 3.83 0.83 -14.35
CA LEU A 151 3.37 -0.32 -15.15
C LEU A 151 2.56 -1.35 -14.34
N PHE A 152 2.69 -1.36 -13.01
CA PHE A 152 1.83 -2.18 -12.14
C PHE A 152 0.35 -1.78 -12.21
N ILE A 153 0.01 -0.64 -12.83
CA ILE A 153 -1.39 -0.27 -13.06
C ILE A 153 -2.16 -1.37 -13.79
N PHE A 154 -1.55 -2.04 -14.77
CA PHE A 154 -2.18 -3.13 -15.51
C PHE A 154 -2.46 -4.33 -14.61
N TYR A 155 -1.53 -4.66 -13.71
CA TYR A 155 -1.71 -5.74 -12.75
C TYR A 155 -2.90 -5.46 -11.82
N PHE A 156 -2.98 -4.25 -11.25
CA PHE A 156 -4.08 -3.89 -10.35
C PHE A 156 -5.41 -3.70 -11.08
N LEU A 157 -5.40 -3.20 -12.32
CA LEU A 157 -6.59 -3.11 -13.17
C LEU A 157 -7.16 -4.49 -13.50
N PHE A 158 -6.32 -5.47 -13.82
CA PHE A 158 -6.81 -6.83 -14.08
C PHE A 158 -7.41 -7.47 -12.83
N ILE A 159 -6.80 -7.25 -11.66
CA ILE A 159 -7.35 -7.73 -10.39
C ILE A 159 -8.72 -7.12 -10.10
N ILE A 160 -8.86 -5.78 -10.22
CA ILE A 160 -10.13 -5.14 -9.90
C ILE A 160 -11.23 -5.51 -10.89
N LEU A 161 -10.90 -5.67 -12.18
CA LEU A 161 -11.85 -6.12 -13.20
C LEU A 161 -12.33 -7.54 -12.91
N GLU A 162 -11.42 -8.46 -12.56
CA GLU A 162 -11.82 -9.82 -12.20
C GLU A 162 -12.71 -9.85 -10.94
N HIS A 163 -12.42 -9.01 -9.93
CA HIS A 163 -13.24 -8.94 -8.73
C HIS A 163 -14.61 -8.27 -8.92
N THR A 164 -14.79 -7.48 -9.97
CA THR A 164 -16.05 -6.74 -10.22
C THR A 164 -16.94 -7.42 -11.25
N LEU A 165 -16.40 -8.28 -12.11
CA LEU A 165 -17.17 -9.02 -13.10
C LEU A 165 -17.86 -10.24 -12.46
N VAL A 166 -19.18 -10.35 -12.68
CA VAL A 166 -19.97 -11.51 -12.22
C VAL A 166 -19.58 -12.78 -12.98
N ASN A 167 -19.33 -12.63 -14.29
CA ASN A 167 -18.85 -13.72 -15.14
C ASN A 167 -17.36 -13.47 -15.42
N GLY A 168 -16.49 -14.28 -14.81
CA GLY A 168 -15.05 -14.15 -14.96
C GLY A 168 -14.60 -14.31 -16.41
N VAL A 169 -13.59 -13.53 -16.80
CA VAL A 169 -12.98 -13.63 -18.13
C VAL A 169 -11.75 -14.53 -18.00
N ALA A 170 -11.65 -15.59 -18.81
CA ALA A 170 -10.58 -16.60 -18.70
C ALA A 170 -9.14 -16.04 -18.77
N LEU A 171 -8.96 -14.86 -19.37
CA LEU A 171 -7.67 -14.16 -19.36
C LEU A 171 -7.39 -13.50 -18.00
N LEU A 172 -8.39 -12.86 -17.40
CA LEU A 172 -8.28 -12.12 -16.14
C LEU A 172 -8.13 -13.06 -14.94
N SER A 173 -8.82 -14.19 -14.95
CA SER A 173 -8.78 -15.20 -13.88
C SER A 173 -7.39 -15.82 -13.64
N LYS A 174 -6.46 -15.65 -14.60
CA LYS A 174 -5.05 -16.07 -14.45
C LYS A 174 -4.26 -15.13 -13.53
N ILE A 175 -4.70 -13.90 -13.36
CA ILE A 175 -4.01 -12.87 -12.59
C ILE A 175 -4.65 -12.80 -11.22
N LYS A 176 -3.99 -13.42 -10.23
CA LYS A 176 -4.48 -13.43 -8.84
C LYS A 176 -3.73 -12.40 -7.98
N PRO A 177 -4.39 -11.81 -6.98
CA PRO A 177 -3.72 -11.03 -5.95
C PRO A 177 -2.60 -11.86 -5.31
N ASN A 178 -1.40 -11.30 -5.25
CA ASN A 178 -0.25 -11.92 -4.62
C ASN A 178 0.29 -11.00 -3.51
N PRO A 179 0.09 -11.35 -2.23
CA PRO A 179 0.52 -10.53 -1.10
C PRO A 179 2.01 -10.18 -1.12
N LEU A 180 2.86 -11.05 -1.68
CA LEU A 180 4.29 -10.78 -1.79
C LEU A 180 4.57 -9.66 -2.78
N ILE A 181 3.87 -9.63 -3.92
CA ILE A 181 4.00 -8.54 -4.92
C ILE A 181 3.54 -7.21 -4.33
N PHE A 182 2.42 -7.21 -3.61
CA PHE A 182 1.87 -6.00 -2.97
C PHE A 182 2.83 -5.44 -1.92
N ASN A 183 3.27 -6.28 -0.97
CA ASN A 183 4.07 -5.84 0.17
C ASN A 183 5.52 -5.53 -0.24
N LEU A 184 6.19 -6.41 -0.98
CA LEU A 184 7.56 -6.16 -1.44
C LEU A 184 7.61 -5.00 -2.43
N GLY A 185 6.64 -4.91 -3.35
CA GLY A 185 6.54 -3.79 -4.27
C GLY A 185 6.33 -2.47 -3.55
N SER A 186 5.55 -2.44 -2.47
CA SER A 186 5.37 -1.24 -1.64
C SER A 186 6.63 -0.90 -0.84
N LEU A 187 7.31 -1.89 -0.24
CA LEU A 187 8.58 -1.67 0.44
C LEU A 187 9.62 -1.05 -0.51
N LEU A 188 9.84 -1.67 -1.68
CA LEU A 188 10.83 -1.19 -2.65
C LEU A 188 10.49 0.23 -3.13
N PHE A 189 9.22 0.50 -3.38
CA PHE A 189 8.75 1.83 -3.76
C PHE A 189 9.15 2.89 -2.71
N TYR A 190 8.88 2.63 -1.43
CA TYR A 190 9.24 3.57 -0.37
C TYR A 190 10.74 3.63 -0.11
N ILE A 191 11.48 2.51 -0.17
CA ILE A 191 12.95 2.54 -0.06
C ILE A 191 13.55 3.47 -1.12
N ILE A 192 13.10 3.36 -2.37
CA ILE A 192 13.59 4.20 -3.47
C ILE A 192 13.30 5.68 -3.20
N LEU A 193 12.06 6.02 -2.83
CA LEU A 193 11.70 7.41 -2.53
C LEU A 193 12.44 7.97 -1.31
N MET A 194 12.61 7.18 -0.25
CA MET A 194 13.32 7.61 0.95
C MET A 194 14.82 7.74 0.72
N SER A 195 15.41 6.84 -0.07
CA SER A 195 16.81 6.95 -0.48
C SER A 195 17.02 8.24 -1.27
N TYR A 196 16.14 8.52 -2.22
CA TYR A 196 16.17 9.78 -2.96
C TYR A 196 16.11 11.01 -2.04
N LEU A 197 15.15 11.07 -1.12
CA LEU A 197 15.03 12.19 -0.19
C LEU A 197 16.21 12.35 0.77
N THR A 198 16.93 11.26 1.06
CA THR A 198 18.07 11.25 1.97
C THR A 198 19.36 11.73 1.30
N PHE A 199 19.51 11.45 0.00
CA PHE A 199 20.72 11.77 -0.77
C PHE A 199 20.56 13.01 -1.67
N LEU A 200 19.43 13.71 -1.54
CA LEU A 200 19.21 15.02 -2.16
C LEU A 200 20.00 16.11 -1.43
#